data_AF-A0A4P9VZ73-F1
#
_entry.id   AF-A0A4P9VZ73-F1
#
_cell.length_a   1.000
_cell.length_b   1.000
_cell.length_c   1.000
_cell.angle_alpha   90.00
_cell.angle_beta   90.00
_cell.angle_gamma   90.00
#
_symmetry.space_group_name_H-M   'P 1'
#
loop_
_entity.id
_entity.type
_entity.pdbx_description
1 polymer ?
#
loop_
_entity_poly.entity_id
_entity_poly.type
_entity_poly.pdbx_seq_one_letter_code
_entity_poly.pdbx_strand_id
1 'polypeptide(L)'
;MKAICKFAQMEFKYDEAKRGRTIFEGIMSNYPKRVDLWSVYVDMETKNSDLEITRRLFGRAIQMKFSSKKIKFFFKKFLEFEKTHGTPEGVEHLKERAVAYVGMSTQERRSIISVPSSTPQLFHAPP
;
A
#
# COMPACT_ATOMS: atom_id res chain seq x y z
N MET A 1 -13.31 -9.60 14.22
CA MET A 1 -12.11 -9.16 13.47
C MET A 1 -10.76 -9.46 14.14
N LYS A 2 -10.63 -9.52 15.48
CA LYS A 2 -9.34 -9.85 16.14
C LYS A 2 -8.79 -11.25 15.81
N ALA A 3 -9.64 -12.23 15.51
CA ALA A 3 -9.23 -13.60 15.20
C ALA A 3 -8.52 -13.75 13.84
N ILE A 4 -8.99 -13.04 12.80
CA ILE A 4 -8.43 -13.15 11.45
C ILE A 4 -7.04 -12.52 11.38
N CYS A 5 -6.83 -11.37 12.05
CA CYS A 5 -5.50 -10.77 12.16
C CYS A 5 -4.54 -11.67 12.95
N LYS A 6 -4.99 -12.33 14.03
CA LYS A 6 -4.19 -13.30 14.77
C LYS A 6 -3.88 -14.55 13.94
N PHE A 7 -4.83 -15.03 13.15
CA PHE A 7 -4.62 -16.18 12.28
C PHE A 7 -3.62 -15.86 11.18
N ALA A 8 -3.75 -14.72 10.50
CA ALA A 8 -2.78 -14.26 9.52
C ALA A 8 -1.39 -14.01 10.15
N GLN A 9 -1.34 -13.51 11.39
CA GLN A 9 -0.10 -13.39 12.16
C GLN A 9 0.58 -14.74 12.42
N MET A 10 -0.20 -15.78 12.69
CA MET A 10 0.29 -17.14 12.88
C MET A 10 0.79 -17.74 11.57
N GLU A 11 0.04 -17.66 10.47
CA GLU A 11 0.45 -18.19 9.15
C GLU A 11 1.78 -17.61 8.66
N PHE A 12 2.00 -16.30 8.87
CA PHE A 12 3.26 -15.64 8.55
C PHE A 12 4.46 -16.14 9.39
N LYS A 13 4.20 -16.66 10.59
CA LYS A 13 5.24 -17.19 11.49
C LYS A 13 5.65 -18.62 11.15
N TYR A 14 4.82 -19.35 10.40
CA TYR A 14 5.03 -20.76 10.04
C TYR A 14 5.44 -20.96 8.57
N ASP A 15 6.16 -19.99 7.99
CA ASP A 15 6.76 -20.03 6.63
C ASP A 15 5.77 -20.05 5.45
N GLU A 16 4.48 -19.80 5.70
CA GLU A 16 3.43 -19.67 4.68
C GLU A 16 3.08 -18.20 4.42
N ALA A 17 4.10 -17.36 4.19
CA ALA A 17 3.91 -15.93 3.87
C ALA A 17 2.95 -15.72 2.68
N LYS A 18 2.92 -16.67 1.72
CA LYS A 18 1.97 -16.67 0.60
C LYS A 18 0.51 -16.77 1.06
N ARG A 19 0.20 -17.65 2.02
CA ARG A 19 -1.17 -17.81 2.56
C ARG A 19 -1.58 -16.60 3.39
N GLY A 20 -0.67 -16.08 4.21
CA GLY A 20 -0.89 -14.84 4.95
C GLY A 20 -1.26 -13.67 4.03
N ARG A 21 -0.52 -13.50 2.91
CA ARG A 21 -0.84 -12.49 1.88
C ARG A 21 -2.22 -12.72 1.27
N THR A 22 -2.57 -13.94 0.86
CA THR A 22 -3.89 -14.23 0.28
C THR A 22 -5.02 -13.80 1.22
N ILE A 23 -4.89 -14.08 2.52
CA ILE A 23 -5.87 -13.66 3.53
C ILE A 23 -5.92 -12.13 3.64
N PHE A 24 -4.77 -11.47 3.75
CA PHE A 24 -4.73 -10.00 3.84
C PHE A 24 -5.24 -9.31 2.58
N GLU A 25 -4.96 -9.81 1.38
CA GLU A 25 -5.51 -9.26 0.14
C GLU A 25 -7.04 -9.39 0.10
N GLY A 26 -7.61 -10.50 0.56
CA GLY A 26 -9.06 -10.63 0.73
C GLY A 26 -9.63 -9.61 1.72
N ILE A 27 -8.95 -9.39 2.85
CA ILE A 27 -9.34 -8.36 3.82
C ILE A 27 -9.23 -6.96 3.22
N MET A 28 -8.19 -6.66 2.45
CA MET A 28 -7.99 -5.37 1.79
C MET A 28 -9.04 -5.11 0.71
N SER A 29 -9.45 -6.15 -0.02
CA SER A 29 -10.53 -6.08 -0.99
C SER A 29 -11.87 -5.74 -0.31
N ASN A 30 -12.17 -6.37 0.83
CA ASN A 30 -13.42 -6.16 1.56
C ASN A 30 -13.43 -4.88 2.39
N TYR A 31 -12.27 -4.45 2.90
CA TYR A 31 -12.14 -3.32 3.82
C TYR A 31 -11.00 -2.36 3.44
N PRO A 32 -10.97 -1.82 2.21
CA PRO A 32 -9.85 -1.04 1.70
C PRO A 32 -9.60 0.26 2.47
N LYS A 33 -10.61 0.78 3.18
CA LYS A 33 -10.54 2.04 3.95
C LYS A 33 -10.00 1.87 5.39
N ARG A 34 -9.76 0.64 5.83
CA ARG A 34 -9.34 0.30 7.20
C ARG A 34 -7.84 0.39 7.39
N VAL A 35 -7.36 1.58 7.77
CA VAL A 35 -5.94 1.89 7.99
C VAL A 35 -5.28 1.00 9.03
N ASP A 36 -6.01 0.59 10.06
CA ASP A 36 -5.55 -0.35 11.08
C ASP A 36 -5.13 -1.68 10.46
N LEU A 37 -5.88 -2.19 9.48
CA LEU A 37 -5.58 -3.46 8.81
C LEU A 37 -4.39 -3.32 7.84
N TRP A 38 -4.29 -2.19 7.13
CA TRP A 38 -3.11 -1.86 6.31
C TRP A 38 -1.85 -1.77 7.17
N SER A 39 -1.93 -1.13 8.34
CA SER A 39 -0.79 -1.02 9.27
C SER A 39 -0.30 -2.40 9.70
N VAL A 40 -1.23 -3.29 10.09
CA VAL A 40 -0.88 -4.66 10.48
C VAL A 40 -0.29 -5.44 9.32
N TYR A 41 -0.86 -5.35 8.11
CA TYR A 41 -0.35 -6.08 6.96
C TYR A 41 1.10 -5.67 6.61
N VAL A 42 1.35 -4.36 6.60
CA VAL A 42 2.70 -3.81 6.38
C VAL A 42 3.69 -4.25 7.46
N ASP A 43 3.27 -4.26 8.73
CA ASP A 43 4.13 -4.74 9.83
C ASP A 43 4.49 -6.22 9.69
N MET A 44 3.54 -7.03 9.20
CA MET A 44 3.75 -8.44 8.96
C MET A 44 4.70 -8.71 7.80
N GLU A 45 4.54 -7.97 6.70
CA GLU A 45 5.42 -8.09 5.53
C GLU A 45 6.84 -7.62 5.87
N THR A 46 6.97 -6.50 6.59
CA THR A 46 8.28 -5.98 7.05
C THR A 46 9.07 -6.99 7.90
N LYS A 47 8.37 -7.86 8.64
CA LYS A 47 9.01 -8.83 9.55
C LYS A 47 9.40 -10.15 8.91
N ASN A 48 8.68 -10.58 7.88
CA ASN A 48 8.73 -11.98 7.42
C ASN A 48 9.01 -12.14 5.93
N SER A 49 9.09 -11.06 5.16
CA SER A 49 9.02 -11.13 3.71
C SER A 49 10.10 -10.33 2.98
N ASP A 50 10.09 -10.52 1.67
CA ASP A 50 10.87 -9.78 0.68
C ASP A 50 10.67 -8.26 0.78
N LEU A 51 11.78 -7.54 0.75
CA LEU A 51 11.83 -6.08 0.77
C LEU A 51 11.07 -5.48 -0.42
N GLU A 52 11.11 -6.12 -1.59
CA GLU A 52 10.41 -5.65 -2.79
C GLU A 52 8.88 -5.69 -2.61
N ILE A 53 8.35 -6.77 -2.04
CA ILE A 53 6.92 -6.90 -1.77
C ILE A 53 6.49 -5.87 -0.72
N THR A 54 7.30 -5.69 0.32
CA THR A 54 7.06 -4.67 1.35
C THR A 54 6.99 -3.27 0.74
N ARG A 55 7.95 -2.90 -0.13
CA ARG A 55 7.95 -1.62 -0.87
C ARG A 55 6.70 -1.45 -1.71
N ARG A 56 6.30 -2.49 -2.45
CA ARG A 56 5.07 -2.46 -3.28
C ARG A 56 3.83 -2.24 -2.42
N LEU A 57 3.76 -2.87 -1.25
CA LEU A 57 2.65 -2.74 -0.32
C LEU A 57 2.58 -1.32 0.28
N PHE A 58 3.72 -0.75 0.69
CA PHE A 58 3.78 0.65 1.10
C PHE A 58 3.37 1.60 -0.02
N GLY A 59 3.83 1.35 -1.25
CA GLY A 59 3.46 2.10 -2.45
C GLY A 59 1.94 2.12 -2.69
N ARG A 60 1.27 0.98 -2.53
CA ARG A 60 -0.20 0.90 -2.58
C ARG A 60 -0.84 1.71 -1.45
N ALA A 61 -0.36 1.55 -0.21
CA ALA A 61 -0.93 2.24 0.95
C ALA A 61 -0.90 3.77 0.84
N ILE A 62 0.17 4.35 0.28
CA ILE A 62 0.29 5.82 0.09
C ILE A 62 -0.54 6.36 -1.09
N GLN A 63 -0.96 5.49 -2.02
CA GLN A 63 -1.85 5.85 -3.13
C GLN A 63 -3.35 5.71 -2.77
N MET A 64 -3.66 5.15 -1.60
CA MET A 64 -5.04 5.01 -1.15
C MET A 64 -5.71 6.37 -0.89
N LYS A 65 -7.04 6.42 -1.08
CA LYS A 65 -7.89 7.58 -0.75
C LYS A 65 -8.07 7.76 0.77
N PHE A 66 -6.98 7.83 1.54
CA PHE A 66 -7.03 8.17 2.97
C PHE A 66 -6.91 9.67 3.21
N SER A 67 -7.17 10.12 4.45
CA SER A 67 -6.90 11.51 4.81
C SER A 67 -5.39 11.77 4.86
N SER A 68 -4.98 13.02 4.68
CA SER A 68 -3.57 13.41 4.69
C SER A 68 -2.82 12.97 5.96
N LYS A 69 -3.50 12.93 7.11
CA LYS A 69 -2.90 12.44 8.38
C LYS A 69 -2.52 10.95 8.30
N LYS A 70 -3.38 10.14 7.67
CA LYS A 70 -3.17 8.70 7.49
C LYS A 70 -2.10 8.42 6.44
N ILE A 71 -2.06 9.18 5.34
CA ILE A 71 -0.99 9.02 4.34
C ILE A 71 0.37 9.46 4.89
N LYS A 72 0.43 10.57 5.65
CA LYS A 72 1.65 10.96 6.39
C LYS A 72 2.14 9.85 7.33
N PHE A 73 1.23 9.14 8.00
CA PHE A 73 1.57 7.99 8.84
C PHE A 73 2.27 6.88 8.02
N PHE A 74 1.74 6.51 6.85
CA PHE A 74 2.38 5.51 5.99
C PHE A 74 3.71 5.98 5.40
N PHE A 75 3.85 7.26 5.02
CA PHE A 75 5.13 7.81 4.60
C PHE A 75 6.19 7.72 5.70
N LYS A 76 5.85 8.09 6.94
CA LYS A 76 6.78 7.97 8.07
C LYS A 76 7.25 6.53 8.27
N LYS A 77 6.31 5.59 8.26
CA LYS A 77 6.59 4.16 8.44
C LYS A 77 7.43 3.59 7.28
N PHE A 78 7.17 4.03 6.05
CA PHE A 78 7.95 3.63 4.88
C PHE A 78 9.37 4.21 4.92
N LEU A 79 9.54 5.45 5.39
CA LEU A 79 10.87 6.04 5.60
C LEU A 79 11.68 5.29 6.67
N GLU A 80 11.04 4.86 7.76
CA GLU A 80 11.70 4.03 8.78
C GLU A 80 12.14 2.67 8.22
N PHE A 81 11.31 2.06 7.38
CA PHE A 81 11.65 0.83 6.66
C PHE A 81 12.84 1.03 5.70
N GLU A 82 12.80 2.04 4.83
CA GLU A 82 13.88 2.32 3.87
C GLU A 82 15.20 2.69 4.56
N LYS A 83 15.16 3.38 5.71
CA LYS A 83 16.38 3.65 6.49
C LYS A 83 17.04 2.39 7.04
N THR A 84 16.26 1.34 7.29
CA THR A 84 16.74 0.10 7.90
C THR A 84 17.14 -0.94 6.86
N HIS A 85 16.43 -1.00 5.74
CA HIS A 85 16.56 -2.07 4.73
C HIS A 85 16.81 -1.56 3.30
N GLY A 86 16.82 -0.25 3.10
CA GLY A 86 16.91 0.40 1.79
C GLY A 86 18.26 1.04 1.52
N THR A 87 18.28 1.88 0.50
CA THR A 87 19.46 2.66 0.13
C THR A 87 19.23 4.15 0.40
N PRO A 88 20.29 4.95 0.56
CA PRO A 88 20.18 6.40 0.74
C PRO A 88 19.34 7.06 -0.36
N GLU A 89 19.46 6.60 -1.60
CA GLU A 89 18.73 7.11 -2.76
C GLU A 89 17.24 6.77 -2.68
N GLY A 90 16.90 5.57 -2.22
CA GLY A 90 15.51 5.15 -1.98
C GLY A 90 14.83 6.02 -0.90
N VAL A 91 15.56 6.33 0.17
CA VAL A 91 15.10 7.23 1.23
C VAL A 91 14.89 8.65 0.69
N GLU A 92 15.80 9.15 -0.14
CA GLU A 92 15.71 10.49 -0.73
C GLU A 92 14.50 10.62 -1.67
N HIS A 93 14.36 9.70 -2.62
CA HIS A 93 13.21 9.66 -3.52
C HIS A 93 11.88 9.54 -2.74
N LEU A 94 11.86 8.78 -1.63
CA LEU A 94 10.67 8.69 -0.80
C LEU A 94 10.36 10.00 -0.05
N LYS A 95 11.37 10.75 0.38
CA LYS A 95 11.20 12.09 0.97
C LYS A 95 10.64 13.07 -0.05
N GLU A 96 11.17 13.09 -1.27
CA GLU A 96 10.66 13.93 -2.36
C GLU A 96 9.17 13.66 -2.61
N ARG A 97 8.81 12.37 -2.72
CA ARG A 97 7.41 11.96 -2.86
C ARG A 97 6.54 12.38 -1.69
N ALA A 98 7.06 12.33 -0.46
CA ALA A 98 6.34 12.79 0.73
C ALA A 98 6.14 14.32 0.72
N VAL A 99 7.16 15.09 0.33
CA VAL A 99 7.09 16.56 0.20
C VAL A 99 6.08 16.94 -0.88
N ALA A 100 6.16 16.32 -2.06
CA ALA A 100 5.19 16.51 -3.13
C ALA A 100 3.77 16.21 -2.65
N TYR A 101 3.58 15.12 -1.90
CA TYR A 101 2.27 14.76 -1.34
C TYR A 101 1.72 15.80 -0.34
N VAL A 102 2.60 16.43 0.44
CA VAL A 102 2.21 17.48 1.42
C VAL A 102 1.97 18.82 0.74
N GLY A 103 2.74 19.15 -0.30
CA GLY A 103 2.56 20.36 -1.11
C GLY A 103 1.32 20.34 -1.99
N MET A 104 0.81 19.15 -2.36
CA MET A 104 -0.43 19.01 -3.13
C MET A 104 -1.68 19.37 -2.32
N SER A 105 -2.52 20.25 -2.89
CA SER A 105 -3.81 20.64 -2.33
C SER A 105 -4.79 19.45 -2.26
N THR A 106 -5.78 19.48 -1.34
CA THR A 106 -6.81 18.42 -1.25
C THR A 106 -7.59 18.19 -2.55
N GLN A 107 -7.65 19.21 -3.40
CA GLN A 107 -8.38 19.24 -4.65
C GLN A 107 -7.66 18.46 -5.76
N GLU A 108 -6.35 18.71 -5.99
CA GLU A 108 -5.53 18.02 -6.99
C GLU A 108 -5.33 16.53 -6.69
N ARG A 109 -5.45 16.13 -5.42
CA ARG A 109 -5.37 14.73 -5.02
C ARG A 109 -6.57 13.89 -5.49
N ARG A 110 -7.73 14.50 -5.74
CA ARG A 110 -8.93 13.76 -6.21
C ARG A 110 -8.94 13.56 -7.73
N SER A 111 -8.35 14.47 -8.50
CA SER A 111 -8.28 14.39 -9.96
C SER A 111 -7.32 13.31 -10.45
N ILE A 112 -6.19 13.08 -9.76
CA ILE A 112 -5.24 12.00 -10.14
C ILE A 112 -5.84 10.59 -9.96
N ILE A 113 -6.74 10.41 -8.99
CA ILE A 113 -7.37 9.10 -8.71
C ILE A 113 -8.73 8.96 -9.44
N SER A 114 -8.98 9.84 -10.41
CA SER A 114 -10.05 9.77 -11.39
C SER A 114 -9.39 9.52 -12.74
N VAL A 115 -8.97 8.29 -13.00
CA VAL A 115 -8.58 7.90 -14.37
C VAL A 115 -9.84 8.07 -15.24
N PRO A 116 -9.81 8.82 -16.35
CA PRO A 116 -10.90 8.77 -17.30
C PRO A 116 -10.92 7.35 -17.87
N SER A 117 -12.03 6.64 -17.65
CA SER A 117 -12.34 5.38 -18.31
C SER A 117 -12.54 5.66 -19.80
N SER A 118 -11.46 5.84 -20.54
CA SER A 118 -11.47 5.77 -22.00
C SER A 118 -10.90 4.42 -22.38
N THR A 119 -11.73 3.38 -22.26
CA THR A 119 -11.54 2.14 -23.01
C THR A 119 -11.74 2.49 -24.49
N PRO A 120 -10.74 2.34 -25.37
CA PRO A 120 -10.98 2.44 -26.80
C PRO A 120 -11.83 1.24 -27.20
N GLN A 121 -13.03 1.48 -27.73
CA GLN A 121 -13.80 0.44 -28.42
C GLN A 121 -13.04 0.05 -29.69
N LEU A 122 -12.27 -1.04 -29.62
CA LEU A 122 -11.64 -1.68 -30.77
C LEU A 122 -12.60 -2.73 -31.35
N PHE A 123 -13.23 -2.36 -32.46
CA PHE A 123 -13.54 -3.15 -33.66
C PHE A 123 -14.01 -4.62 -33.53
N HIS A 124 -15.23 -4.85 -34.02
CA HIS A 124 -15.62 -5.93 -34.96
C HIS A 124 -17.04 -5.59 -35.48
N ALA A 125 -17.44 -5.66 -36.75
CA ALA A 125 -16.84 -5.77 -38.08
C ALA A 125 -17.98 -5.41 -39.10
N PRO A 126 -17.67 -5.05 -40.36
CA PRO A 126 -18.68 -4.78 -41.40
C PRO A 126 -19.47 -6.05 -41.83
N PRO A 127 -20.63 -5.87 -42.51
CA PRO A 127 -21.67 -6.90 -42.66
C PRO A 127 -21.27 -8.12 -43.51
#